data_AF-A0A821JEE9-F1
#
_entry.id   AF-A0A821JEE9-F1
#
_cell.length_a   1.000
_cell.length_b   1.000
_cell.length_c   1.000
_cell.angle_alpha   90.00
_cell.angle_beta   90.00
_cell.angle_gamma   90.00
#
_symmetry.space_group_name_H-M   'P 1'
#
loop_
_entity.id
_entity.type
_entity.pdbx_description
1 polymer ?
#
loop_
_entity_poly.entity_id
_entity_poly.type
_entity_poly.pdbx_seq_one_letter_code
_entity_poly.pdbx_strand_id
1 'polypeptide(L)'
;MHDLYCKRLPHKLYRRARREYKQVKRLQKLLHHRSDMLRCRIDKGEGFYIDDKSIMQHKTLEYMNKTEAYQELTSDYCPLTDILHATTSVLDYLIKKKIITTAQLNLGIPIRPIVSALYAPVNLISKFLYKLLSPIYLHVAHETTVINSIDWVRKLEKYTAHGYLKTTTKFITADVENLYTMIPREGGLHVLLRFLEKYSKHGKIGPFSIDMIIKMARLILDTNYFAYINKYYKQTRGGAMGSAFTQVYANIYMLEWEQNLIEHQASKNEIYGRSV
;
A
#
# COMPACT_ATOMS: atom_id res chain seq x y z
N MET A 1 -34.82 -2.03 -1.91
CA MET A 1 -33.64 -2.39 -1.07
C MET A 1 -33.85 -2.14 0.44
N HIS A 2 -35.00 -1.63 0.90
CA HIS A 2 -35.23 -1.31 2.32
C HIS A 2 -35.82 -2.47 3.15
N ASP A 3 -36.37 -3.52 2.51
CA ASP A 3 -37.11 -4.62 3.18
C ASP A 3 -36.28 -5.75 3.80
N LEU A 4 -34.96 -5.81 3.53
CA LEU A 4 -34.11 -6.89 4.05
C LEU A 4 -33.74 -6.70 5.54
N TYR A 5 -33.94 -5.51 6.11
CA TYR A 5 -33.62 -5.21 7.52
C TYR A 5 -34.81 -5.35 8.48
N CYS A 6 -36.03 -5.60 7.98
CA CYS A 6 -37.24 -5.70 8.81
C CYS A 6 -37.69 -7.14 9.14
N LYS A 7 -37.06 -8.17 8.55
CA LYS A 7 -37.40 -9.58 8.86
C LYS A 7 -36.74 -10.03 10.16
N ARG A 8 -37.54 -10.45 11.14
CA ARG A 8 -37.05 -11.07 12.39
C ARG A 8 -36.13 -12.25 12.05
N LEU A 9 -34.88 -12.18 12.52
CA LEU A 9 -33.92 -13.27 12.37
C LEU A 9 -34.50 -14.57 12.94
N PRO A 10 -34.39 -15.71 12.21
CA PRO A 10 -34.79 -17.01 12.73
C PRO A 10 -34.23 -17.24 14.12
N HIS A 11 -35.07 -17.72 15.05
CA HIS A 11 -34.75 -17.81 16.47
C HIS A 11 -33.44 -18.60 16.76
N LYS A 12 -33.11 -19.61 15.92
CA LYS A 12 -31.84 -20.34 15.99
C LYS A 12 -30.62 -19.45 15.69
N LEU A 13 -30.69 -18.60 14.66
CA LEU A 13 -29.61 -17.66 14.30
C LEU A 13 -29.45 -16.56 15.35
N TYR A 14 -30.55 -16.04 15.89
CA TYR A 14 -30.50 -15.08 17.00
C TYR A 14 -29.84 -15.66 18.26
N ARG A 15 -30.18 -16.91 18.63
CA ARG A 15 -29.53 -17.61 19.75
C ARG A 15 -28.04 -17.84 19.51
N ARG A 16 -27.65 -18.21 18.29
CA ARG A 16 -26.24 -18.36 17.89
C ARG A 16 -25.48 -17.04 18.00
N ALA A 17 -25.98 -15.97 17.39
CA ALA A 17 -25.37 -14.64 17.46
C ALA A 17 -25.22 -14.14 18.90
N ARG A 18 -26.22 -14.39 19.77
CA ARG A 18 -26.14 -14.02 21.19
C ARG A 18 -25.09 -14.84 21.96
N ARG A 19 -24.88 -16.11 21.61
CA ARG A 19 -23.81 -16.95 22.18
C ARG A 19 -22.43 -16.47 21.73
N GLU A 20 -22.26 -16.23 20.44
CA GLU A 20 -21.02 -15.70 19.86
C GLU A 20 -20.67 -14.34 20.47
N TYR A 21 -21.63 -13.41 20.58
CA TYR A 21 -21.43 -12.12 21.25
C TYR A 21 -20.99 -12.26 22.71
N LYS A 22 -21.59 -13.19 23.47
CA LYS A 22 -21.19 -13.48 24.85
C LYS A 22 -19.79 -14.07 24.93
N GLN A 23 -19.41 -14.95 24.01
CA GLN A 23 -18.06 -15.52 23.92
C GLN A 23 -17.04 -14.42 23.61
N VAL A 24 -17.31 -13.56 22.62
CA VAL A 24 -16.45 -12.42 22.27
C VAL A 24 -16.29 -11.48 23.46
N LYS A 25 -17.36 -11.14 24.18
CA LYS A 25 -17.25 -10.31 25.41
C LYS A 25 -16.43 -10.97 26.51
N ARG A 26 -16.52 -12.30 26.69
CA ARG A 26 -15.70 -13.03 27.66
C ARG A 26 -14.24 -13.03 27.27
N LEU A 27 -13.93 -13.30 26.00
CA LEU A 27 -12.58 -13.23 25.46
C LEU A 27 -12.00 -11.82 25.60
N GLN A 28 -12.77 -10.78 25.29
CA GLN A 28 -12.35 -9.38 25.48
C GLN A 28 -12.01 -9.08 26.95
N LYS A 29 -12.79 -9.58 27.92
CA LYS A 29 -12.49 -9.42 29.35
C LYS A 29 -11.25 -10.21 29.77
N LEU A 30 -11.10 -11.46 29.33
CA LEU A 30 -9.93 -12.28 29.62
C LEU A 30 -8.65 -11.65 29.08
N LEU A 31 -8.69 -11.13 27.85
CA LEU A 31 -7.56 -10.47 27.21
C LEU A 31 -7.27 -9.08 27.79
N HIS A 32 -8.25 -8.41 28.41
CA HIS A 32 -8.03 -7.10 29.05
C HIS A 32 -7.08 -7.18 30.24
N HIS A 33 -6.99 -8.34 30.90
CA HIS A 33 -6.11 -8.56 32.05
C HIS A 33 -4.74 -9.17 31.68
N ARG A 34 -4.47 -9.40 30.39
CA ARG A 34 -3.24 -10.03 29.89
C ARG A 34 -2.34 -8.96 29.24
N SER A 35 -1.42 -8.39 30.02
CA SER A 35 -0.45 -7.39 29.55
C SER A 35 0.67 -7.97 28.68
N ASP A 36 0.80 -9.29 28.67
CA ASP A 36 1.72 -10.11 27.88
C ASP A 36 1.23 -10.33 26.44
N MET A 37 -0.04 -10.05 26.14
CA MET A 37 -0.63 -10.30 24.82
C MET A 37 -0.82 -9.00 24.01
N LEU A 38 -0.40 -9.03 22.75
CA LEU A 38 -0.66 -7.97 21.77
C LEU A 38 -2.01 -8.21 21.10
N ARG A 39 -2.82 -7.16 20.97
CA ARG A 39 -4.07 -7.18 20.20
C ARG A 39 -4.03 -6.11 19.11
N CYS A 40 -3.99 -6.53 17.85
CA CYS A 40 -3.99 -5.62 16.70
C CYS A 40 -5.11 -5.98 15.72
N ARG A 41 -5.61 -5.01 14.95
CA ARG A 41 -6.43 -5.32 13.77
C ARG A 41 -5.55 -5.86 12.66
N ILE A 42 -6.05 -6.84 11.92
CA ILE A 42 -5.37 -7.39 10.74
C ILE A 42 -5.46 -6.38 9.59
N ASP A 43 -4.44 -6.35 8.75
CA ASP A 43 -4.29 -5.42 7.63
C ASP A 43 -5.27 -5.67 6.49
N LYS A 44 -5.57 -6.95 6.24
CA LYS A 44 -6.50 -7.41 5.22
C LYS A 44 -7.68 -8.13 5.89
N GLY A 45 -8.87 -7.52 5.85
CA GLY A 45 -10.12 -8.06 6.39
C GLY A 45 -10.52 -7.48 7.75
N GLU A 46 -11.67 -7.92 8.28
CA GLU A 46 -12.25 -7.42 9.54
C GLU A 46 -11.75 -8.14 10.81
N GLY A 47 -10.69 -8.94 10.68
CA GLY A 47 -10.17 -9.77 11.77
C GLY A 47 -9.24 -9.04 12.75
N PHE A 48 -8.92 -9.73 13.85
CA PHE A 48 -7.96 -9.28 14.86
C PHE A 48 -6.85 -10.32 15.05
N TYR A 49 -5.63 -9.85 15.18
CA TYR A 49 -4.44 -10.62 15.52
C TYR A 49 -4.22 -10.57 17.03
N ILE A 50 -4.03 -11.74 17.63
CA ILE A 50 -3.74 -11.91 19.06
C ILE A 50 -2.53 -12.82 19.15
N ASP A 51 -1.45 -12.35 19.76
CA ASP A 51 -0.22 -13.12 19.96
C ASP A 51 0.54 -12.60 21.18
N ASP A 52 1.55 -13.34 21.62
CA ASP A 52 2.45 -12.90 22.69
C ASP A 52 3.27 -11.69 22.22
N LYS A 53 3.39 -10.69 23.10
CA LYS A 53 4.14 -9.47 22.84
C LYS A 53 5.62 -9.78 22.58
N SER A 54 6.22 -10.74 23.28
CA SER A 54 7.61 -11.15 23.11
C SER A 54 7.88 -11.78 21.75
N ILE A 55 6.97 -12.63 21.26
CA ILE A 55 7.04 -13.25 19.93
C ILE A 55 6.99 -12.18 18.85
N MET A 56 6.05 -11.23 18.97
CA MET A 56 5.95 -10.11 18.04
C MET A 56 7.18 -9.21 18.09
N GLN A 57 7.79 -9.04 19.27
CA GLN A 57 9.02 -8.28 19.39
C GLN A 57 10.18 -8.95 18.64
N HIS A 58 10.34 -10.26 18.82
CA HIS A 58 11.36 -11.03 18.12
C HIS A 58 11.19 -10.96 16.61
N LYS A 59 9.98 -11.23 16.10
CA LYS A 59 9.67 -11.14 14.66
C LYS A 59 9.93 -9.76 14.07
N THR A 60 9.61 -8.70 14.83
CA THR A 60 9.83 -7.32 14.38
C THR A 60 11.33 -7.04 14.24
N LEU A 61 12.13 -7.41 15.25
CA LEU A 61 13.58 -7.22 15.23
C LEU A 61 14.25 -8.07 14.14
N GLU A 62 13.82 -9.32 13.99
CA GLU A 62 14.27 -10.22 12.93
C GLU A 62 14.01 -9.62 11.54
N TYR A 63 12.82 -9.06 11.31
CA TYR A 63 12.47 -8.39 10.05
C TYR A 63 13.32 -7.14 9.80
N MET A 64 13.51 -6.30 10.81
CA MET A 64 14.34 -5.10 10.71
C MET A 64 15.79 -5.46 10.36
N ASN A 65 16.34 -6.46 11.04
CA ASN A 65 17.71 -6.93 10.80
C ASN A 65 17.87 -7.58 9.42
N LYS A 66 16.88 -8.37 8.98
CA LYS A 66 16.93 -9.04 7.66
C LYS A 66 16.85 -8.03 6.50
N THR A 67 16.05 -6.97 6.65
CA THR A 67 15.78 -6.03 5.54
C THR A 67 16.71 -4.83 5.51
N GLU A 68 17.34 -4.48 6.64
CA GLU A 68 18.14 -3.25 6.81
C GLU A 68 17.41 -1.99 6.32
N ALA A 69 16.07 -2.03 6.29
CA ALA A 69 15.23 -1.00 5.71
C ALA A 69 14.89 0.12 6.72
N TYR A 70 15.32 -0.02 7.97
CA TYR A 70 14.98 0.88 9.07
C TYR A 70 16.22 1.26 9.87
N GLN A 71 16.32 2.54 10.20
CA GLN A 71 17.40 3.12 10.97
C GLN A 71 16.85 3.73 12.25
N GLU A 72 17.42 3.35 13.40
CA GLU A 72 17.11 3.98 14.69
C GLU A 72 17.59 5.44 14.69
N LEU A 73 16.73 6.34 15.14
CA LEU A 73 17.07 7.74 15.40
C LEU A 73 17.59 7.83 16.83
N THR A 74 18.88 8.11 16.96
CA THR A 74 19.56 8.30 18.25
C THR A 74 19.56 9.76 18.72
N SER A 75 19.13 10.70 17.89
CA SER A 75 19.05 12.11 18.25
C SER A 75 17.75 12.42 19.00
N ASP A 76 17.82 13.31 20.01
CA ASP A 76 16.65 13.91 20.68
C ASP A 76 15.79 14.81 19.75
N TYR A 77 16.21 14.96 18.49
CA TYR A 77 15.51 15.72 17.48
C TYR A 77 14.26 14.97 16.99
N CYS A 78 13.08 15.54 17.25
CA CYS A 78 11.81 15.03 16.76
C CYS A 78 11.55 15.52 15.32
N PRO A 79 11.57 14.65 14.30
CA PRO A 79 11.39 15.06 12.90
C PRO A 79 9.95 15.49 12.57
N LEU A 80 9.00 15.28 13.49
CA LEU A 80 7.58 15.54 13.26
C LEU A 80 7.29 17.00 12.88
N THR A 81 8.01 17.95 13.48
CA THR A 81 7.82 19.38 13.23
C THR A 81 8.17 19.75 11.78
N ASP A 82 9.34 19.31 11.29
CA ASP A 82 9.76 19.56 9.90
C ASP A 82 8.84 18.88 8.89
N ILE A 83 8.41 17.65 9.19
CA ILE A 83 7.45 16.91 8.38
C ILE A 83 6.13 17.68 8.30
N LEU A 84 5.65 18.18 9.44
CA LEU A 84 4.41 18.94 9.50
C LEU A 84 4.54 20.24 8.70
N HIS A 85 5.63 21.00 8.84
CA HIS A 85 5.86 22.21 8.06
C HIS A 85 5.93 21.94 6.55
N ALA A 86 6.68 20.92 6.12
CA ALA A 86 6.79 20.55 4.71
C ALA A 86 5.44 20.09 4.14
N THR A 87 4.70 19.29 4.91
CA THR A 87 3.36 18.82 4.51
C THR A 87 2.38 19.98 4.40
N THR A 88 2.31 20.85 5.41
CA THR A 88 1.42 22.02 5.41
C THR A 88 1.73 22.94 4.25
N SER A 89 3.01 23.17 3.93
CA SER A 89 3.42 23.99 2.77
C SER A 89 2.88 23.44 1.44
N VAL A 90 2.93 22.11 1.25
CA VAL A 90 2.37 21.45 0.06
C VAL A 90 0.84 21.51 0.07
N LEU A 91 0.20 21.25 1.20
CA LEU A 91 -1.26 21.30 1.33
C LEU A 91 -1.79 22.71 1.09
N ASP A 92 -1.15 23.74 1.61
CA ASP A 92 -1.51 25.14 1.37
C ASP A 92 -1.41 25.50 -0.11
N TYR A 93 -0.37 25.01 -0.80
CA TYR A 93 -0.27 25.16 -2.25
C TYR A 93 -1.45 24.50 -2.97
N LEU A 94 -1.83 23.27 -2.58
CA LEU A 94 -2.97 22.55 -3.17
C LEU A 94 -4.31 23.23 -2.88
N ILE A 95 -4.50 23.78 -1.67
CA ILE A 95 -5.69 24.54 -1.26
C ILE A 95 -5.78 25.85 -2.04
N LYS A 96 -4.68 26.61 -2.17
CA LYS A 96 -4.63 27.84 -2.97
C LYS A 96 -5.02 27.60 -4.43
N LYS A 97 -4.68 26.42 -4.98
CA LYS A 97 -5.09 25.99 -6.32
C LYS A 97 -6.52 25.44 -6.40
N LYS A 98 -7.27 25.43 -5.29
CA LYS A 98 -8.64 24.88 -5.14
C LYS A 98 -8.77 23.40 -5.50
N ILE A 99 -7.72 22.61 -5.27
CA ILE A 99 -7.66 21.20 -5.68
C ILE A 99 -8.16 20.27 -4.57
N ILE A 100 -7.97 20.64 -3.30
CA ILE A 100 -8.44 19.91 -2.12
C ILE A 100 -9.24 20.84 -1.20
N THR A 101 -10.18 20.27 -0.42
CA THR A 101 -11.01 21.04 0.52
C THR A 101 -10.56 20.84 1.96
N THR A 102 -10.75 21.84 2.82
CA THR A 102 -10.38 21.83 4.25
C THR A 102 -11.06 20.71 5.04
N ALA A 103 -12.23 20.23 4.61
CA ALA A 103 -12.94 19.12 5.24
C ALA A 103 -12.20 17.76 5.14
N GLN A 104 -11.25 17.62 4.21
CA GLN A 104 -10.50 16.37 4.00
C GLN A 104 -9.38 16.15 5.05
N LEU A 105 -9.11 17.12 5.94
CA LEU A 105 -7.97 17.11 6.88
C LEU A 105 -8.17 16.34 8.20
N ASN A 106 -9.38 15.91 8.58
CA ASN A 106 -9.63 15.31 9.89
C ASN A 106 -9.40 13.79 9.92
N LEU A 107 -8.33 13.29 10.56
CA LEU A 107 -8.11 11.84 10.75
C LEU A 107 -7.44 11.50 12.10
N GLY A 108 -8.15 10.71 12.94
CA GLY A 108 -7.70 10.19 14.23
C GLY A 108 -6.94 8.86 14.17
N ILE A 109 -6.06 8.61 15.16
CA ILE A 109 -4.94 7.66 15.12
C ILE A 109 -5.26 6.28 15.74
N PRO A 110 -5.04 5.15 15.05
CA PRO A 110 -4.80 3.82 15.59
C PRO A 110 -3.31 3.41 15.47
N ILE A 111 -2.83 2.75 16.52
CA ILE A 111 -1.43 2.39 16.73
C ILE A 111 -1.11 1.04 16.05
N ARG A 112 0.02 0.98 15.31
CA ARG A 112 0.63 -0.27 14.80
C ARG A 112 2.15 -0.26 15.04
N PRO A 113 2.81 -1.44 15.12
CA PRO A 113 4.27 -1.54 15.20
C PRO A 113 5.01 -1.30 13.86
N ILE A 114 4.30 -1.39 12.73
CA ILE A 114 4.82 -1.15 11.37
C ILE A 114 4.26 0.19 10.88
N VAL A 115 5.08 1.03 10.21
CA VAL A 115 4.71 2.38 9.75
C VAL A 115 3.40 2.34 8.96
N SER A 116 2.28 2.69 9.61
CA SER A 116 0.99 2.87 8.95
C SER A 116 0.87 4.33 8.52
N ALA A 117 1.07 4.60 7.23
CA ALA A 117 0.90 5.94 6.67
C ALA A 117 -0.56 6.43 6.66
N LEU A 118 -1.51 5.64 7.17
CA LEU A 118 -2.94 5.93 7.16
C LEU A 118 -3.31 7.22 7.94
N TYR A 119 -2.40 7.74 8.78
CA TYR A 119 -2.59 8.93 9.61
C TYR A 119 -1.41 9.90 9.59
N ALA A 120 -0.44 9.66 8.71
CA ALA A 120 0.67 10.59 8.53
C ALA A 120 0.14 11.89 7.91
N PRO A 121 0.74 13.06 8.21
CA PRO A 121 0.38 14.33 7.59
C PRO A 121 0.35 14.23 6.05
N VAL A 122 1.23 13.39 5.50
CA VAL A 122 1.36 13.12 4.06
C VAL A 122 0.30 12.19 3.47
N ASN A 123 -0.61 11.60 4.26
CA ASN A 123 -1.60 10.65 3.74
C ASN A 123 -2.50 11.28 2.66
N LEU A 124 -2.87 12.56 2.83
CA LEU A 124 -3.63 13.28 1.82
C LEU A 124 -2.86 13.44 0.52
N ILE A 125 -1.58 13.79 0.61
CA ILE A 125 -0.68 13.89 -0.55
C ILE A 125 -0.52 12.50 -1.21
N SER A 126 -0.41 11.43 -0.40
CA SER A 126 -0.31 10.05 -0.86
C SER A 126 -1.56 9.60 -1.63
N LYS A 127 -2.76 9.83 -1.08
CA LYS A 127 -4.04 9.55 -1.76
C LYS A 127 -4.21 10.39 -3.01
N PHE A 128 -3.75 11.65 -2.97
CA PHE A 128 -3.79 12.55 -4.11
C PHE A 128 -2.90 12.03 -5.26
N LEU A 129 -1.63 11.70 -4.99
CA LEU A 129 -0.73 11.12 -6.00
C LEU A 129 -1.24 9.78 -6.52
N TYR A 130 -1.83 8.94 -5.66
CA TYR A 130 -2.46 7.71 -6.11
C TYR A 130 -3.55 7.97 -7.14
N LYS A 131 -4.47 8.90 -6.87
CA LYS A 131 -5.55 9.27 -7.82
C LYS A 131 -5.01 9.85 -9.13
N LEU A 132 -3.88 10.56 -9.06
CA LEU A 132 -3.25 11.17 -10.24
C LEU A 132 -2.55 10.12 -11.12
N LEU A 133 -1.80 9.20 -10.52
CA LEU A 133 -0.90 8.29 -11.23
C LEU A 133 -1.53 6.94 -11.57
N SER A 134 -2.44 6.43 -10.73
CA SER A 134 -3.04 5.10 -10.92
C SER A 134 -3.76 4.94 -12.27
N PRO A 135 -4.56 5.93 -12.75
CA PRO A 135 -5.19 5.82 -14.07
C PRO A 135 -4.18 5.75 -15.23
N ILE A 136 -3.07 6.48 -15.13
CA ILE A 136 -2.01 6.50 -16.15
C ILE A 136 -1.31 5.15 -16.17
N TYR A 137 -0.92 4.65 -15.00
CA TYR A 137 -0.32 3.32 -14.85
C TYR A 137 -1.23 2.23 -15.43
N LEU A 138 -2.52 2.20 -15.05
CA LEU A 138 -3.46 1.19 -15.52
C LEU A 138 -3.70 1.28 -17.03
N HIS A 139 -3.66 2.47 -17.61
CA HIS A 139 -3.75 2.63 -19.05
C HIS A 139 -2.53 2.06 -19.78
N VAL A 140 -1.33 2.35 -19.27
CA VAL A 140 -0.06 1.89 -19.86
C VAL A 140 0.15 0.39 -19.70
N ALA A 141 -0.16 -0.15 -18.52
CA ALA A 141 0.13 -1.53 -18.16
C ALA A 141 -1.10 -2.45 -18.30
N HIS A 142 -2.15 -2.03 -19.00
CA HIS A 142 -3.42 -2.77 -19.10
C HIS A 142 -3.23 -4.23 -19.56
N GLU A 143 -2.34 -4.46 -20.53
CA GLU A 143 -2.12 -5.79 -21.10
C GLU A 143 -1.42 -6.74 -20.12
N THR A 144 -0.50 -6.23 -19.32
CA THR A 144 0.29 -7.03 -18.37
C THR A 144 -0.28 -7.05 -16.96
N THR A 145 -1.18 -6.13 -16.61
CA THR A 145 -1.76 -6.02 -15.27
C THR A 145 -2.98 -6.93 -15.12
N VAL A 146 -3.01 -7.78 -14.10
CA VAL A 146 -4.13 -8.69 -13.79
C VAL A 146 -4.88 -8.14 -12.58
N ILE A 147 -6.13 -7.72 -12.80
CA ILE A 147 -6.93 -7.07 -11.74
C ILE A 147 -7.59 -8.10 -10.84
N ASN A 148 -8.12 -9.18 -11.42
CA ASN A 148 -8.81 -10.24 -10.69
C ASN A 148 -8.81 -11.55 -11.49
N SER A 149 -9.36 -12.62 -10.89
CA SER A 149 -9.43 -13.94 -11.51
C SER A 149 -10.22 -13.95 -12.83
N ILE A 150 -11.28 -13.16 -12.94
CA ILE A 150 -12.10 -13.07 -14.15
C ILE A 150 -11.30 -12.40 -15.28
N ASP A 151 -10.55 -11.35 -14.96
CA ASP A 151 -9.66 -10.66 -15.90
C ASP A 151 -8.56 -11.61 -16.42
N TRP A 152 -7.97 -12.41 -15.53
CA TRP A 152 -6.99 -13.42 -15.93
C TRP A 152 -7.57 -14.48 -16.86
N VAL A 153 -8.75 -15.02 -16.54
CA VAL A 153 -9.43 -16.01 -17.39
C VAL A 153 -9.70 -15.42 -18.78
N ARG A 154 -10.16 -14.17 -18.88
CA ARG A 154 -10.37 -13.51 -20.17
C ARG A 154 -9.08 -13.35 -20.98
N LYS A 155 -7.95 -13.06 -20.33
CA LYS A 155 -6.63 -12.99 -21.00
C LYS A 155 -6.20 -14.36 -21.51
N LEU A 156 -6.42 -15.42 -20.73
CA LEU A 156 -6.15 -16.81 -21.14
C LEU A 156 -7.06 -17.29 -22.27
N GLU A 157 -8.34 -16.94 -22.26
CA GLU A 157 -9.27 -17.25 -23.36
C GLU A 157 -8.80 -16.62 -24.67
N LYS A 158 -8.39 -15.34 -24.63
CA LYS A 158 -7.80 -14.67 -25.79
C LYS A 158 -6.53 -15.38 -26.26
N TYR A 159 -5.61 -15.70 -25.36
CA TYR A 159 -4.38 -16.41 -25.68
C TYR A 159 -4.66 -17.79 -26.34
N THR A 160 -5.69 -18.49 -25.85
CA THR A 160 -6.16 -19.76 -26.41
C THR A 160 -6.79 -19.57 -27.79
N ALA A 161 -7.61 -18.55 -27.98
CA ALA A 161 -8.27 -18.25 -29.26
C ALA A 161 -7.28 -17.93 -30.39
N HIS A 162 -6.09 -17.40 -30.07
CA HIS A 162 -5.02 -17.19 -31.04
C HIS A 162 -4.22 -18.47 -31.35
N GLY A 163 -4.55 -19.61 -30.73
CA GLY A 163 -3.83 -20.88 -30.91
C GLY A 163 -2.46 -20.93 -30.24
N TYR A 164 -2.17 -20.00 -29.31
CA TYR A 164 -0.88 -19.95 -28.64
C TYR A 164 -0.77 -20.96 -27.50
N LEU A 165 -1.90 -21.35 -26.90
CA LEU A 165 -1.93 -22.38 -25.86
C LEU A 165 -1.69 -23.78 -26.44
N LYS A 166 -0.47 -24.30 -26.23
CA LYS A 166 -0.05 -25.65 -26.64
C LYS A 166 -0.03 -26.62 -25.46
N THR A 167 -0.05 -27.92 -25.74
CA THR A 167 0.13 -28.97 -24.72
C THR A 167 1.48 -28.92 -24.02
N THR A 168 2.49 -28.29 -24.63
CA THR A 168 3.83 -28.08 -24.08
C THR A 168 3.95 -26.80 -23.23
N THR A 169 2.88 -26.00 -23.13
CA THR A 169 2.90 -24.72 -22.39
C THR A 169 3.04 -24.98 -20.89
N LYS A 170 3.94 -24.25 -20.24
CA LYS A 170 4.17 -24.36 -18.79
C LYS A 170 3.78 -23.05 -18.11
N PHE A 171 3.06 -23.16 -17.00
CA PHE A 171 2.73 -22.02 -16.15
C PHE A 171 3.77 -21.89 -15.05
N ILE A 172 4.30 -20.69 -14.87
CA ILE A 172 5.26 -20.35 -13.83
C ILE A 172 4.69 -19.18 -13.04
N THR A 173 4.71 -19.29 -11.72
CA THR A 173 4.34 -18.22 -10.80
C THR A 173 5.56 -17.84 -9.98
N ALA A 174 5.87 -16.54 -9.93
CA ALA A 174 6.93 -15.99 -9.10
C ALA A 174 6.33 -14.93 -8.16
N ASP A 175 6.86 -14.85 -6.93
CA ASP A 175 6.48 -13.84 -5.96
C ASP A 175 7.67 -12.94 -5.64
N VAL A 176 7.39 -11.64 -5.50
CA VAL A 176 8.43 -10.64 -5.18
C VAL A 176 8.39 -10.37 -3.69
N GLU A 177 9.39 -10.88 -2.97
CA GLU A 177 9.48 -10.67 -1.53
C GLU A 177 9.66 -9.19 -1.16
N ASN A 178 8.85 -8.71 -0.22
CA ASN A 178 9.02 -7.40 0.42
C ASN A 178 9.11 -6.20 -0.54
N LEU A 179 8.44 -6.27 -1.69
CA LEU A 179 8.53 -5.25 -2.75
C LEU A 179 8.44 -3.81 -2.22
N TYR A 180 7.42 -3.48 -1.43
CA TYR A 180 7.18 -2.12 -0.96
C TYR A 180 8.30 -1.56 -0.07
N THR A 181 8.95 -2.40 0.74
CA THR A 181 10.00 -1.95 1.67
C THR A 181 11.40 -2.01 1.05
N MET A 182 11.57 -2.73 -0.06
CA MET A 182 12.89 -3.00 -0.64
C MET A 182 13.29 -2.11 -1.83
N ILE A 183 12.33 -1.39 -2.45
CA ILE A 183 12.61 -0.49 -3.57
C ILE A 183 13.67 0.56 -3.16
N PRO A 184 14.81 0.67 -3.87
CA PRO A 184 15.77 1.74 -3.63
C PRO A 184 15.11 3.11 -3.86
N ARG A 185 15.22 4.04 -2.91
CA ARG A 185 14.53 5.34 -3.00
C ARG A 185 14.90 6.13 -4.24
N GLU A 186 16.18 6.41 -4.40
CA GLU A 186 16.65 7.22 -5.51
C GLU A 186 16.38 6.50 -6.83
N GLY A 187 16.67 5.20 -6.91
CA GLY A 187 16.36 4.39 -8.08
C GLY A 187 14.88 4.46 -8.47
N GLY A 188 13.96 4.27 -7.52
CA GLY A 188 12.54 4.32 -7.82
C GLY A 188 11.99 5.73 -8.07
N LEU A 189 12.57 6.79 -7.48
CA LEU A 189 12.25 8.16 -7.85
C LEU A 189 12.72 8.50 -9.28
N HIS A 190 13.85 7.96 -9.72
CA HIS A 190 14.31 8.09 -11.10
C HIS A 190 13.40 7.33 -12.08
N VAL A 191 12.96 6.12 -11.71
CA VAL A 191 11.96 5.36 -12.47
C VAL A 191 10.65 6.15 -12.59
N LEU A 192 10.17 6.72 -11.48
CA LEU A 192 8.98 7.57 -11.48
C LEU A 192 9.17 8.81 -12.38
N LEU A 193 10.34 9.45 -12.34
CA LEU A 193 10.66 10.60 -13.20
C LEU A 193 10.55 10.22 -14.68
N ARG A 194 11.22 9.15 -15.10
CA ARG A 194 11.15 8.65 -16.50
C ARG A 194 9.72 8.31 -16.92
N PHE A 195 8.96 7.67 -16.03
CA PHE A 195 7.55 7.38 -16.27
C PHE A 195 6.75 8.66 -16.49
N LEU A 196 6.93 9.68 -15.65
CA LEU A 196 6.24 10.95 -15.77
C LEU A 196 6.64 11.69 -17.06
N GLU A 197 7.93 11.73 -17.40
CA GLU A 197 8.41 12.35 -18.64
C GLU A 197 7.77 11.71 -19.87
N LYS A 198 7.75 10.37 -19.92
CA LYS A 198 7.20 9.59 -21.02
C LYS A 198 5.70 9.81 -21.22
N TYR A 199 4.93 9.96 -20.14
CA TYR A 199 3.47 10.05 -20.20
C TYR A 199 2.92 11.46 -19.91
N SER A 200 3.79 12.45 -19.77
CA SER A 200 3.38 13.85 -19.60
C SER A 200 2.87 14.47 -20.90
N LYS A 201 1.98 15.44 -20.76
CA LYS A 201 1.58 16.34 -21.85
C LYS A 201 2.19 17.71 -21.58
N HIS A 202 3.14 18.11 -22.43
CA HIS A 202 3.88 19.38 -22.28
C HIS A 202 4.57 19.52 -20.90
N GLY A 203 5.20 18.43 -20.41
CA GLY A 203 5.90 18.43 -19.12
C GLY A 203 4.99 18.50 -17.89
N LYS A 204 3.69 18.20 -18.07
CA LYS A 204 2.70 18.22 -17.00
C LYS A 204 1.84 16.96 -16.96
N ILE A 205 1.38 16.63 -15.76
CA ILE A 205 0.33 15.64 -15.52
C ILE A 205 -0.82 16.36 -14.83
N GLY A 206 -1.95 16.50 -15.54
CA GLY A 206 -3.02 17.39 -15.13
C GLY A 206 -2.49 18.84 -14.97
N PRO A 207 -2.75 19.51 -13.84
CA PRO A 207 -2.26 20.87 -13.62
C PRO A 207 -0.84 20.96 -13.03
N PHE A 208 -0.15 19.84 -12.82
CA PHE A 208 1.12 19.80 -12.09
C PHE A 208 2.33 19.58 -13.00
N SER A 209 3.42 20.29 -12.71
CA SER A 209 4.73 19.95 -13.28
C SER A 209 5.25 18.64 -12.70
N ILE A 210 6.10 17.96 -13.47
CA ILE A 210 6.79 16.75 -13.06
C ILE A 210 7.56 16.98 -11.75
N ASP A 211 8.30 18.09 -11.65
CA ASP A 211 9.06 18.44 -10.43
C ASP A 211 8.20 18.50 -9.17
N MET A 212 6.98 19.02 -9.27
CA MET A 212 6.07 19.11 -8.13
C MET A 212 5.61 17.71 -7.70
N ILE A 213 5.33 16.83 -8.66
CA ILE A 213 4.95 15.44 -8.38
C ILE A 213 6.10 14.68 -7.73
N ILE A 214 7.33 14.86 -8.23
CA ILE A 214 8.53 14.25 -7.65
C ILE A 214 8.80 14.78 -6.23
N LYS A 215 8.64 16.09 -5.99
CA LYS A 215 8.74 16.68 -4.64
C LYS A 215 7.72 16.08 -3.68
N MET A 216 6.46 15.94 -4.10
CA MET A 216 5.42 15.29 -3.30
C MET A 216 5.74 13.82 -3.03
N ALA A 217 6.22 13.08 -4.03
CA ALA A 217 6.62 11.69 -3.88
C ALA A 217 7.77 11.53 -2.88
N ARG A 218 8.83 12.34 -3.03
CA ARG A 218 9.97 12.37 -2.11
C ARG A 218 9.53 12.67 -0.68
N LEU A 219 8.67 13.68 -0.49
CA LEU A 219 8.10 13.99 0.82
C LEU A 219 7.39 12.78 1.44
N ILE A 220 6.57 12.05 0.68
CA ILE A 220 5.90 10.83 1.21
C ILE A 220 6.92 9.75 1.59
N LEU A 221 7.99 9.57 0.81
CA LEU A 221 9.00 8.53 1.08
C LEU A 221 9.91 8.89 2.28
N ASP A 222 10.18 10.18 2.50
CA ASP A 222 11.07 10.67 3.56
C ASP A 222 10.39 10.84 4.92
N THR A 223 9.06 10.77 4.96
CA THR A 223 8.23 11.01 6.16
C THR A 223 7.80 9.71 6.87
N ASN A 224 8.40 8.58 6.49
CA ASN A 224 8.09 7.27 7.05
C ASN A 224 8.86 7.01 8.35
N TYR A 225 8.29 7.50 9.46
CA TYR A 225 8.79 7.31 10.81
C TYR A 225 7.81 6.49 11.66
N PHE A 226 8.33 5.73 12.61
CA PHE A 226 7.51 5.04 13.62
C PHE A 226 8.26 4.94 14.94
N ALA A 227 7.48 4.79 16.02
CA ALA A 227 8.00 4.52 17.35
C ALA A 227 7.82 3.04 17.66
N TYR A 228 8.86 2.42 18.20
CA TYR A 228 8.86 1.02 18.61
C TYR A 228 9.75 0.85 19.86
N ILE A 229 9.18 0.31 20.95
CA ILE A 229 9.84 0.14 22.26
C ILE A 229 10.59 1.42 22.69
N ASN A 230 9.87 2.54 22.78
CA ASN A 230 10.40 3.86 23.16
C ASN A 230 11.58 4.38 22.31
N LYS A 231 11.85 3.76 21.17
CA LYS A 231 12.83 4.21 20.18
C LYS A 231 12.11 4.65 18.92
N TYR A 232 12.70 5.61 18.21
CA TYR A 232 12.19 6.10 16.94
C TYR A 232 12.99 5.50 15.80
N TYR A 233 12.30 5.13 14.73
CA TYR A 233 12.92 4.53 13.55
C TYR A 233 12.44 5.29 12.32
N LYS A 234 13.39 5.53 11.42
CA LYS A 234 13.15 6.04 10.07
C LYS A 234 13.28 4.88 9.10
N GLN A 235 12.25 4.65 8.29
CA GLN A 235 12.41 3.78 7.13
C GLN A 235 13.40 4.47 6.18
N THR A 236 14.40 3.76 5.65
CA THR A 236 15.47 4.23 4.75
C THR A 236 15.35 3.65 3.34
N ARG A 237 14.47 2.67 3.12
CA ARG A 237 14.21 2.05 1.81
C ARG A 237 12.72 1.85 1.55
N GLY A 238 12.34 1.82 0.28
CA GLY A 238 10.95 1.62 -0.12
C GLY A 238 10.01 2.72 0.36
N GLY A 239 8.73 2.38 0.47
CA GLY A 239 7.69 3.21 1.07
C GLY A 239 6.97 2.49 2.20
N ALA A 240 6.23 3.25 3.01
CA ALA A 240 5.44 2.68 4.10
C ALA A 240 4.31 1.79 3.54
N MET A 241 4.21 0.58 4.09
CA MET A 241 3.08 -0.30 3.82
C MET A 241 1.76 0.37 4.27
N GLY A 242 0.77 0.39 3.39
CA GLY A 242 -0.51 1.09 3.63
C GLY A 242 -0.57 2.54 3.14
N SER A 243 0.54 3.09 2.61
CA SER A 243 0.50 4.34 1.84
C SER A 243 -0.08 4.10 0.45
N ALA A 244 -1.15 4.82 0.10
CA ALA A 244 -1.81 4.68 -1.21
C ALA A 244 -0.84 4.94 -2.37
N PHE A 245 0.03 5.95 -2.24
CA PHE A 245 1.09 6.24 -3.21
C PHE A 245 2.08 5.09 -3.34
N THR A 246 2.46 4.41 -2.25
CA THR A 246 3.47 3.32 -2.30
C THR A 246 3.01 2.18 -3.20
N GLN A 247 1.70 1.88 -3.24
CA GLN A 247 1.16 0.86 -4.15
C GLN A 247 1.39 1.22 -5.62
N VAL A 248 0.97 2.41 -6.06
CA VAL A 248 1.16 2.82 -7.47
C VAL A 248 2.63 3.03 -7.81
N TYR A 249 3.43 3.53 -6.87
CA TYR A 249 4.86 3.72 -7.01
C TYR A 249 5.58 2.39 -7.26
N ALA A 250 5.28 1.36 -6.46
CA ALA A 250 5.85 0.03 -6.66
C ALA A 250 5.40 -0.61 -7.97
N ASN A 251 4.16 -0.38 -8.39
CA ASN A 251 3.67 -0.86 -9.67
C ASN A 251 4.39 -0.22 -10.86
N ILE A 252 4.67 1.08 -10.80
CA ILE A 252 5.48 1.79 -11.80
C ILE A 252 6.92 1.28 -11.81
N TYR A 253 7.49 1.04 -10.63
CA TYR A 253 8.83 0.47 -10.49
C TYR A 253 8.93 -0.91 -11.15
N MET A 254 7.98 -1.80 -10.85
CA MET A 254 7.93 -3.14 -11.43
C MET A 254 7.70 -3.11 -12.93
N LEU A 255 6.84 -2.23 -13.44
CA LEU A 255 6.62 -2.10 -14.88
C LEU A 255 7.92 -1.82 -15.64
N GLU A 256 8.78 -0.95 -15.12
CA GLU A 256 10.08 -0.70 -15.74
C GLU A 256 11.05 -1.87 -15.58
N TRP A 257 11.08 -2.49 -14.39
CA TRP A 257 11.96 -3.63 -14.12
C TRP A 257 11.60 -4.86 -14.98
N GLU A 258 10.32 -5.06 -15.29
CA GLU A 258 9.78 -6.21 -16.02
C GLU A 258 9.82 -6.01 -17.54
N GLN A 259 10.24 -4.85 -18.03
CA GLN A 259 10.13 -4.48 -19.45
C GLN A 259 10.79 -5.51 -20.38
N ASN A 260 12.01 -5.95 -20.06
CA ASN A 260 12.72 -6.98 -20.84
C ASN A 260 11.97 -8.32 -20.85
N LEU A 261 11.35 -8.69 -19.73
CA LEU A 261 10.55 -9.91 -19.64
C LEU A 261 9.29 -9.77 -20.50
N ILE A 262 8.58 -8.65 -20.39
CA ILE A 262 7.36 -8.37 -21.16
C ILE A 262 7.66 -8.43 -22.67
N GLU A 263 8.73 -7.77 -23.11
CA GLU A 263 9.16 -7.78 -24.51
C GLU A 263 9.55 -9.18 -25.00
N HIS A 264 10.27 -9.94 -24.15
CA HIS A 264 10.64 -11.32 -24.47
C HIS A 264 9.42 -12.23 -24.64
N GLN A 265 8.44 -12.14 -23.72
CA GLN A 265 7.21 -12.94 -23.79
C GLN A 265 6.38 -12.54 -25.01
N ALA A 266 6.24 -11.24 -25.28
CA ALA A 266 5.55 -10.75 -26.47
C ALA A 266 6.19 -11.26 -27.76
N SER A 267 7.52 -11.25 -27.87
CA SER A 267 8.24 -11.72 -29.07
C SER A 267 8.03 -13.21 -29.38
N LYS A 268 7.68 -14.01 -28.36
CA LYS A 268 7.46 -15.46 -28.47
C LYS A 268 5.99 -15.84 -28.53
N ASN A 269 5.08 -14.86 -28.57
CA ASN A 269 3.63 -15.07 -28.41
C ASN A 269 3.31 -15.84 -27.12
N GLU A 270 3.95 -15.47 -26.02
CA GLU A 270 3.72 -16.04 -24.70
C GLU A 270 2.96 -15.07 -23.79
N ILE A 271 2.22 -15.60 -22.81
CA ILE A 271 1.40 -14.80 -21.91
C ILE A 271 2.15 -14.43 -20.64
N TYR A 272 2.08 -13.16 -20.27
CA TYR A 272 2.59 -12.64 -19.00
C TYR A 272 1.52 -11.80 -18.30
N GLY A 273 1.43 -11.95 -16.99
CA GLY A 273 0.49 -11.20 -16.16
C GLY A 273 1.04 -10.97 -14.76
N ARG A 274 0.91 -9.75 -14.25
CA ARG A 274 1.24 -9.37 -12.89
C ARG A 274 -0.01 -8.94 -12.12
N SER A 275 -0.23 -9.56 -10.98
CA SER A 275 -1.30 -9.19 -10.05
C SER A 275 -0.93 -7.90 -9.29
N VAL A 276 -1.89 -6.98 -9.13
CA VAL A 276 -1.70 -5.65 -8.49
C VAL A 276 -2.63 -5.39 -7.31
#